data_AF-A0A2S5EIR0-F1
#
_entry.id   AF-A0A2S5EIR0-F1
#
_cell.length_a   1.000
_cell.length_b   1.000
_cell.length_c   1.000
_cell.angle_alpha   90.00
_cell.angle_beta   90.00
_cell.angle_gamma   90.00
#
_symmetry.space_group_name_H-M   'P 1'
#
loop_
_entity.id
_entity.type
_entity.pdbx_description
1 polymer ?
#
loop_
_entity_poly.entity_id
_entity_poly.type
_entity_poly.pdbx_seq_one_letter_code
_entity_poly.pdbx_strand_id
1 'polypeptide(L)'
;EMYEFKIRLKTKTGYIVRTFCNNPGGEVTLESYDDFLTVNGHANTTKKTTNTNFAILVTHSFTQPFNDPVGYGSYIAKLSNILAGGDKVILQCYEDFKGSKRTKKLGRVEPTLDPKHFILGDLNLALPRRTIESIIDFLERLETVVKGVTYPDNLLYGAEVKFYANKINNDFFGNVKIIGDCSGWTRSITYATSHGYLIAKEF
;
A
#
# COMPACT_ATOMS: atom_id res chain seq x y z
N GLU A 1 21.51 3.55 -11.73
CA GLU A 1 20.53 3.17 -10.70
C GLU A 1 19.13 3.58 -11.14
N MET A 2 18.12 2.75 -10.92
CA MET A 2 16.73 3.12 -11.15
C MET A 2 16.20 3.83 -9.90
N TYR A 3 16.08 5.16 -9.97
CA TYR A 3 15.74 6.01 -8.81
C TYR A 3 14.28 5.88 -8.39
N GLU A 4 13.34 5.78 -9.33
CA GLU A 4 11.91 5.59 -9.07
C GLU A 4 11.26 4.89 -10.27
N PHE A 5 10.36 3.93 -10.02
CA PHE A 5 9.54 3.33 -11.06
C PHE A 5 8.06 3.39 -10.72
N LYS A 6 7.25 3.80 -11.70
CA LYS A 6 5.79 3.85 -11.63
C LYS A 6 5.23 2.88 -12.65
N ILE A 7 4.80 1.72 -12.17
CA ILE A 7 4.22 0.68 -13.00
C ILE A 7 2.75 0.56 -12.67
N ARG A 8 1.92 0.50 -13.71
CA ARG A 8 0.49 0.23 -13.62
C ARG A 8 0.16 -0.83 -14.67
N LEU A 9 -0.50 -1.89 -14.22
CA LEU A 9 -0.66 -3.11 -15.00
C LEU A 9 -2.04 -3.70 -14.80
N LYS A 10 -2.66 -4.18 -15.87
CA LYS A 10 -3.79 -5.11 -15.76
C LYS A 10 -3.25 -6.53 -15.64
N THR A 11 -3.57 -7.21 -14.55
CA THR A 11 -3.15 -8.58 -14.26
C THR A 11 -4.09 -9.59 -14.91
N LYS A 12 -3.70 -10.87 -14.88
CA LYS A 12 -4.53 -11.98 -15.41
C LYS A 12 -5.91 -12.10 -14.77
N THR A 13 -6.07 -11.64 -13.53
CA THR A 13 -7.37 -11.61 -12.82
C THR A 13 -8.31 -10.50 -13.29
N GLY A 14 -7.81 -9.62 -14.18
CA GLY A 14 -8.50 -8.43 -14.68
C GLY A 14 -8.33 -7.19 -13.79
N TYR A 15 -7.71 -7.32 -12.61
CA TYR A 15 -7.51 -6.19 -11.69
C TYR A 15 -6.35 -5.31 -12.13
N ILE A 16 -6.44 -4.02 -11.77
CA ILE A 16 -5.34 -3.08 -11.97
C ILE A 16 -4.46 -3.10 -10.74
N VAL A 17 -3.19 -3.42 -10.92
CA VAL A 17 -2.17 -3.38 -9.87
C VAL A 17 -1.13 -2.32 -10.23
N ARG A 18 -0.68 -1.57 -9.22
CA ARG A 18 0.31 -0.51 -9.41
C ARG A 18 1.33 -0.43 -8.28
N THR A 19 2.50 0.09 -8.59
CA THR A 19 3.44 0.55 -7.56
C THR A 19 3.01 1.90 -7.00
N PHE A 20 3.39 2.16 -5.75
CA PHE A 20 3.14 3.42 -5.06
C PHE A 20 4.24 3.70 -4.04
N CYS A 21 4.56 4.98 -3.82
CA CYS A 21 5.53 5.46 -2.84
C CYS A 21 6.85 4.67 -2.86
N ASN A 22 7.67 4.86 -3.90
CA ASN A 22 8.97 4.20 -3.98
C ASN A 22 9.98 4.93 -3.08
N ASN A 23 10.63 4.20 -2.18
CA ASN A 23 11.55 4.72 -1.19
C ASN A 23 12.91 4.01 -1.27
N PRO A 24 13.80 4.44 -2.19
CA PRO A 24 15.17 3.94 -2.25
C PRO A 24 15.96 4.25 -0.98
N GLY A 25 16.59 3.21 -0.41
CA GLY A 25 17.30 3.31 0.87
C GLY A 25 16.39 3.69 2.04
N GLY A 26 15.10 3.36 1.94
CA GLY A 26 14.06 3.74 2.89
C GLY A 26 13.71 2.67 3.93
N GLU A 27 12.71 2.98 4.74
CA GLU A 27 12.19 2.13 5.82
C GLU A 27 10.68 1.95 5.64
N VAL A 28 10.17 0.76 5.93
CA VAL A 28 8.75 0.51 6.16
C VAL A 28 8.37 1.02 7.55
N THR A 29 7.28 1.77 7.65
CA THR A 29 6.75 2.35 8.88
C THR A 29 5.33 1.86 9.15
N LEU A 30 4.88 1.89 10.41
CA LEU A 30 3.46 1.72 10.72
C LEU A 30 2.69 2.99 10.39
N GLU A 31 1.45 2.82 9.95
CA GLU A 31 0.45 3.88 9.82
C GLU A 31 -0.78 3.47 10.63
N SER A 32 -1.03 4.21 11.71
CA SER A 32 -2.13 3.93 12.65
C SER A 32 -3.38 4.68 12.20
N TYR A 33 -4.47 3.93 12.11
CA TYR A 33 -5.83 4.46 12.07
C TYR A 33 -6.46 4.29 13.46
N ASP A 34 -7.68 4.79 13.65
CA ASP A 34 -8.36 4.77 14.95
C ASP A 34 -8.46 3.36 15.55
N ASP A 35 -8.72 2.35 14.70
CA ASP A 35 -9.00 0.98 15.15
C ASP A 35 -8.26 -0.13 14.36
N PHE A 36 -7.26 0.24 13.55
CA PHE A 36 -6.37 -0.72 12.88
C PHE A 36 -5.01 -0.13 12.52
N LEU A 37 -4.06 -1.01 12.22
CA LEU A 37 -2.72 -0.66 11.77
C LEU A 37 -2.51 -1.09 10.33
N THR A 38 -1.90 -0.21 9.55
CA THR A 38 -1.40 -0.48 8.21
C THR A 38 0.10 -0.24 8.14
N VAL A 39 0.69 -0.42 6.96
CA VAL A 39 2.10 -0.10 6.71
C VAL A 39 2.22 1.01 5.69
N ASN A 40 3.28 1.79 5.76
CA ASN A 40 3.64 2.77 4.75
C ASN A 40 5.16 2.74 4.54
N GLY A 41 5.67 3.58 3.66
CA GLY A 41 7.09 3.70 3.38
C GLY A 41 7.57 5.15 3.49
N HIS A 42 8.80 5.31 3.96
CA HIS A 42 9.48 6.59 4.04
C HIS A 42 10.96 6.41 3.66
N ALA A 43 11.60 7.47 3.14
CA ALA A 43 13.05 7.54 2.99
C ALA A 43 13.59 8.82 3.63
N ASN A 44 14.63 8.69 4.45
CA ASN A 44 15.31 9.83 5.06
C ASN A 44 16.41 10.35 4.12
N THR A 45 16.72 11.64 4.21
CA THR A 45 17.79 12.26 3.40
C THR A 45 19.19 11.87 3.89
N THR A 46 19.38 11.74 5.22
CA THR A 46 20.70 11.51 5.83
C THR A 46 20.93 10.05 6.22
N LYS A 47 19.90 9.37 6.73
CA LYS A 47 19.98 7.95 7.11
C LYS A 47 19.43 7.07 5.98
N LYS A 48 20.29 6.26 5.38
CA LYS A 48 19.91 5.30 4.34
C LYS A 48 19.98 3.87 4.86
N THR A 49 18.99 3.07 4.50
CA THR A 49 19.06 1.61 4.66
C THR A 49 19.63 0.97 3.41
N THR A 50 19.91 -0.33 3.48
CA THR A 50 20.26 -1.16 2.32
C THR A 50 19.03 -1.62 1.52
N ASN A 51 17.81 -1.33 2.01
CA ASN A 51 16.57 -1.78 1.41
C ASN A 51 15.91 -0.69 0.57
N THR A 52 15.22 -1.09 -0.49
CA THR A 52 14.24 -0.26 -1.18
C THR A 52 12.86 -0.82 -0.86
N ASN A 53 11.93 0.04 -0.45
CA ASN A 53 10.54 -0.35 -0.25
C ASN A 53 9.61 0.42 -1.19
N PHE A 54 8.50 -0.20 -1.55
CA PHE A 54 7.42 0.42 -2.30
C PHE A 54 6.13 -0.38 -2.03
N ALA A 55 4.98 0.29 -2.10
CA ALA A 55 3.69 -0.37 -1.95
C ALA A 55 3.22 -0.97 -3.28
N ILE A 56 2.54 -2.12 -3.20
CA ILE A 56 1.86 -2.76 -4.32
C ILE A 56 0.36 -2.69 -4.05
N LEU A 57 -0.34 -1.88 -4.84
CA LEU A 57 -1.76 -1.60 -4.61
C LEU A 57 -2.62 -2.24 -5.69
N VAL A 58 -3.59 -3.04 -5.26
CA VAL A 58 -4.60 -3.66 -6.11
C VAL A 58 -5.87 -2.80 -6.08
N THR A 59 -6.26 -2.28 -7.25
CA THR A 59 -7.47 -1.45 -7.38
C THR A 59 -8.70 -2.33 -7.40
N HIS A 60 -9.58 -2.11 -6.44
CA HIS A 60 -10.90 -2.72 -6.39
C HIS A 60 -11.94 -1.73 -6.91
N SER A 61 -12.80 -2.19 -7.82
CA SER A 61 -13.96 -1.45 -8.30
C SER A 61 -15.19 -2.31 -8.04
N PHE A 62 -16.06 -1.82 -7.17
CA PHE A 62 -17.26 -2.51 -6.78
C PHE A 62 -18.47 -1.96 -7.54
N THR A 63 -19.47 -2.80 -7.69
CA THR A 63 -20.75 -2.46 -8.30
C THR A 63 -21.86 -2.54 -7.26
N GLN A 64 -23.01 -1.95 -7.58
CA GLN A 64 -24.21 -2.10 -6.78
C GLN A 64 -24.57 -3.59 -6.59
N PRO A 65 -25.16 -3.96 -5.44
CA PRO A 65 -25.66 -3.10 -4.37
C PRO A 65 -24.61 -2.65 -3.34
N PHE A 66 -23.35 -3.06 -3.49
CA PHE A 66 -22.30 -2.69 -2.54
C PHE A 66 -21.85 -1.24 -2.72
N ASN A 67 -21.74 -0.50 -1.61
CA ASN A 67 -21.40 0.92 -1.60
C ASN A 67 -20.43 1.35 -0.47
N ASP A 68 -19.78 0.41 0.22
CA ASP A 68 -18.86 0.70 1.34
C ASP A 68 -17.41 0.21 1.10
N PRO A 69 -16.69 0.75 0.10
CA PRO A 69 -15.32 0.36 -0.19
C PRO A 69 -14.33 0.70 0.94
N VAL A 70 -14.63 1.73 1.75
CA VAL A 70 -13.82 2.11 2.91
C VAL A 70 -13.91 1.02 3.96
N GLY A 71 -15.13 0.61 4.35
CA GLY A 71 -15.33 -0.50 5.27
C GLY A 71 -14.63 -1.77 4.81
N TYR A 72 -14.76 -2.15 3.53
CA TYR A 72 -14.06 -3.32 2.98
C TYR A 72 -12.55 -3.28 3.20
N GLY A 73 -11.90 -2.15 2.90
CA GLY A 73 -10.46 -1.98 3.13
C GLY A 73 -10.10 -2.07 4.61
N SER A 74 -10.85 -1.39 5.47
CA SER A 74 -10.64 -1.39 6.92
C SER A 74 -10.82 -2.79 7.53
N TYR A 75 -11.81 -3.57 7.10
CA TYR A 75 -12.02 -4.94 7.59
C TYR A 75 -10.89 -5.88 7.17
N ILE A 76 -10.32 -5.73 5.98
CA ILE A 76 -9.12 -6.50 5.58
C ILE A 76 -7.93 -6.17 6.47
N ALA A 77 -7.69 -4.87 6.74
CA ALA A 77 -6.60 -4.44 7.62
C ALA A 77 -6.78 -4.98 9.04
N LYS A 78 -7.98 -4.84 9.61
CA LYS A 78 -8.34 -5.39 10.92
C LYS A 78 -8.16 -6.90 10.99
N LEU A 79 -8.61 -7.64 9.99
CA LEU A 79 -8.42 -9.09 9.92
C LEU A 79 -6.94 -9.44 9.92
N SER A 80 -6.13 -8.71 9.15
CA SER A 80 -4.67 -8.88 9.16
C SER A 80 -4.06 -8.57 10.53
N ASN A 81 -4.52 -7.53 11.23
CA ASN A 81 -4.02 -7.21 12.57
C ASN A 81 -4.44 -8.26 13.61
N ILE A 82 -5.67 -8.79 13.56
CA ILE A 82 -6.13 -9.88 14.45
C ILE A 82 -5.19 -11.08 14.32
N LEU A 83 -4.86 -11.48 13.08
CA LEU A 83 -3.92 -12.56 12.81
C LEU A 83 -2.49 -12.25 13.29
N ALA A 84 -2.14 -10.97 13.38
CA ALA A 84 -0.84 -10.49 13.86
C ALA A 84 -0.76 -10.30 15.39
N GLY A 85 -1.86 -10.47 16.14
CA GLY A 85 -1.90 -10.25 17.59
C GLY A 85 -2.47 -8.89 18.02
N GLY A 86 -3.15 -8.18 17.10
CA GLY A 86 -3.91 -6.96 17.36
C GLY A 86 -3.13 -5.67 17.11
N ASP A 87 -1.89 -5.58 17.57
CA ASP A 87 -1.07 -4.36 17.56
C ASP A 87 0.15 -4.44 16.60
N LYS A 88 0.12 -5.41 15.68
CA LYS A 88 1.21 -5.69 14.73
C LYS A 88 0.70 -5.87 13.32
N VAL A 89 1.64 -5.91 12.39
CA VAL A 89 1.41 -6.26 10.98
C VAL A 89 2.02 -7.62 10.64
N ILE A 90 1.57 -8.22 9.54
CA ILE A 90 2.15 -9.48 9.05
C ILE A 90 3.33 -9.16 8.15
N LEU A 91 4.45 -9.85 8.38
CA LEU A 91 5.59 -9.94 7.50
C LEU A 91 5.68 -11.36 6.90
N GLN A 92 5.86 -11.45 5.58
CA GLN A 92 5.95 -12.73 4.87
C GLN A 92 7.01 -12.66 3.76
N CYS A 93 7.80 -13.72 3.61
CA CYS A 93 8.70 -13.89 2.47
C CYS A 93 7.93 -14.14 1.18
N TYR A 94 8.44 -13.67 0.05
CA TYR A 94 7.75 -13.78 -1.24
C TYR A 94 7.46 -15.23 -1.65
N GLU A 95 8.42 -16.14 -1.48
CA GLU A 95 8.22 -17.56 -1.81
C GLU A 95 7.07 -18.17 -0.99
N ASP A 96 7.03 -17.86 0.30
CA ASP A 96 5.97 -18.32 1.20
C ASP A 96 4.60 -17.72 0.83
N PHE A 97 4.57 -16.43 0.50
CA PHE A 97 3.35 -15.76 0.02
C PHE A 97 2.81 -16.43 -1.26
N LYS A 98 3.70 -16.65 -2.24
CA LYS A 98 3.37 -17.33 -3.52
C LYS A 98 2.94 -18.79 -3.30
N GLY A 99 3.56 -19.47 -2.34
CA GLY A 99 3.27 -20.86 -1.99
C GLY A 99 2.09 -21.05 -1.03
N SER A 100 1.41 -19.97 -0.61
CA SER A 100 0.37 -19.99 0.42
C SER A 100 0.82 -20.70 1.71
N LYS A 101 2.02 -20.35 2.18
CA LYS A 101 2.62 -20.87 3.41
C LYS A 101 2.94 -19.74 4.36
N ARG A 102 2.92 -20.02 5.66
CA ARG A 102 3.42 -19.11 6.69
C ARG A 102 4.94 -19.05 6.69
N THR A 103 5.49 -17.84 6.69
CA THR A 103 6.93 -17.63 6.91
C THR A 103 7.33 -17.97 8.33
N LYS A 104 8.44 -18.72 8.47
CA LYS A 104 8.99 -19.15 9.76
C LYS A 104 10.39 -18.61 10.03
N LYS A 105 11.13 -18.24 9.00
CA LYS A 105 12.51 -17.75 9.06
C LYS A 105 12.71 -16.71 7.97
N LEU A 106 13.56 -15.73 8.25
CA LEU A 106 13.99 -14.72 7.29
C LEU A 106 15.23 -15.21 6.54
N GLY A 107 15.46 -14.65 5.35
CA GLY A 107 16.64 -14.91 4.53
C GLY A 107 17.64 -13.74 4.57
N ARG A 108 18.18 -13.39 3.41
CA ARG A 108 19.17 -12.31 3.23
C ARG A 108 18.61 -10.91 3.54
N VAL A 109 17.33 -10.68 3.27
CA VAL A 109 16.71 -9.36 3.46
C VAL A 109 16.29 -9.19 4.91
N GLU A 110 16.91 -8.23 5.58
CA GLU A 110 16.56 -7.88 6.95
C GLU A 110 15.41 -6.85 6.98
N PRO A 111 14.41 -7.03 7.87
CA PRO A 111 13.34 -6.07 8.07
C PRO A 111 13.85 -4.70 8.51
N THR A 112 13.30 -3.61 7.95
CA THR A 112 13.58 -2.26 8.47
C THR A 112 12.64 -1.85 9.60
N LEU A 113 11.46 -2.48 9.68
CA LEU A 113 10.49 -2.24 10.74
C LEU A 113 10.96 -2.90 12.04
N ASP A 114 10.77 -2.25 13.19
CA ASP A 114 11.13 -2.80 14.50
C ASP A 114 10.44 -4.17 14.73
N PRO A 115 11.18 -5.22 15.16
CA PRO A 115 10.63 -6.56 15.43
C PRO A 115 9.43 -6.60 16.39
N LYS A 116 9.24 -5.59 17.24
CA LYS A 116 8.04 -5.52 18.10
C LYS A 116 6.75 -5.21 17.34
N HIS A 117 6.85 -4.71 16.10
CA HIS A 117 5.72 -4.23 15.30
C HIS A 117 5.25 -5.21 14.22
N PHE A 118 5.90 -6.36 14.07
CA PHE A 118 5.46 -7.37 13.12
C PHE A 118 5.53 -8.79 13.69
N ILE A 119 4.81 -9.70 13.05
CA ILE A 119 5.04 -11.14 13.20
C ILE A 119 5.43 -11.74 11.85
N LEU A 120 6.17 -12.85 11.86
CA LEU A 120 6.23 -13.71 10.68
C LEU A 120 4.87 -14.43 10.56
N GLY A 121 4.19 -14.26 9.44
CA GLY A 121 2.80 -14.72 9.29
C GLY A 121 2.44 -15.14 7.89
N ASP A 122 1.13 -15.17 7.62
CA ASP A 122 0.58 -15.54 6.32
C ASP A 122 -0.52 -14.55 5.90
N LEU A 123 -0.20 -13.68 4.96
CA LEU A 123 -1.15 -12.71 4.38
C LEU A 123 -2.26 -13.41 3.59
N ASN A 124 -2.07 -14.65 3.15
CA ASN A 124 -3.09 -15.40 2.40
C ASN A 124 -4.35 -15.70 3.25
N LEU A 125 -4.25 -15.62 4.58
CA LEU A 125 -5.39 -15.78 5.48
C LEU A 125 -6.26 -14.51 5.58
N ALA A 126 -5.70 -13.34 5.26
CA ALA A 126 -6.41 -12.05 5.35
C ALA A 126 -6.87 -11.54 3.98
N LEU A 127 -6.06 -11.76 2.94
CA LEU A 127 -6.31 -11.17 1.63
C LEU A 127 -7.27 -12.02 0.78
N PRO A 128 -8.20 -11.41 0.03
CA PRO A 128 -9.00 -12.13 -0.94
C PRO A 128 -8.13 -12.83 -1.99
N ARG A 129 -8.54 -14.04 -2.40
CA ARG A 129 -7.83 -14.85 -3.40
C ARG A 129 -7.46 -14.08 -4.67
N ARG A 130 -8.39 -13.29 -5.21
CA ARG A 130 -8.16 -12.49 -6.43
C ARG A 130 -7.10 -11.40 -6.21
N THR A 131 -7.02 -10.82 -5.02
CA THR A 131 -6.00 -9.83 -4.65
C THR A 131 -4.62 -10.49 -4.61
N ILE A 132 -4.50 -11.65 -3.97
CA ILE A 132 -3.27 -12.44 -3.89
C ILE A 132 -2.76 -12.78 -5.29
N GLU A 133 -3.60 -13.38 -6.15
CA GLU A 133 -3.21 -13.72 -7.52
C GLU A 133 -2.79 -12.50 -8.34
N SER A 134 -3.42 -11.35 -8.10
CA SER A 134 -3.07 -10.12 -8.79
C SER A 134 -1.69 -9.63 -8.35
N ILE A 135 -1.37 -9.71 -7.06
CA ILE A 135 -0.05 -9.33 -6.53
C ILE A 135 1.03 -10.27 -7.08
N ILE A 136 0.80 -11.58 -7.07
CA ILE A 136 1.74 -12.57 -7.61
C ILE A 136 1.97 -12.32 -9.11
N ASP A 137 0.91 -12.25 -9.93
CA ASP A 137 1.05 -12.00 -11.37
C ASP A 137 1.74 -10.66 -11.67
N PHE A 138 1.46 -9.64 -10.86
CA PHE A 138 2.14 -8.35 -10.98
C PHE A 138 3.64 -8.46 -10.69
N LEU A 139 4.02 -9.11 -9.58
CA LEU A 139 5.42 -9.27 -9.19
C LEU A 139 6.21 -10.11 -10.19
N GLU A 140 5.65 -11.22 -10.66
CA GLU A 140 6.29 -12.08 -11.68
C GLU A 140 6.50 -11.33 -13.01
N ARG A 141 5.60 -10.41 -13.36
CA ARG A 141 5.77 -9.56 -14.54
C ARG A 141 6.73 -8.40 -14.27
N LEU A 142 6.72 -7.85 -13.06
CA LEU A 142 7.63 -6.78 -12.65
C LEU A 142 9.09 -7.24 -12.68
N GLU A 143 9.38 -8.52 -12.40
CA GLU A 143 10.71 -9.14 -12.52
C GLU A 143 11.34 -8.97 -13.91
N THR A 144 10.54 -8.75 -14.95
CA THR A 144 11.08 -8.45 -16.30
C THR A 144 11.75 -7.07 -16.39
N VAL A 145 11.31 -6.12 -15.56
CA VAL A 145 11.76 -4.72 -15.53
C VAL A 145 12.67 -4.46 -14.33
N VAL A 146 12.32 -5.00 -13.16
CA VAL A 146 13.02 -4.84 -11.90
C VAL A 146 13.52 -6.20 -11.46
N LYS A 147 14.75 -6.54 -11.88
CA LYS A 147 15.36 -7.84 -11.62
C LYS A 147 15.58 -8.07 -10.12
N GLY A 148 15.25 -9.28 -9.66
CA GLY A 148 15.37 -9.69 -8.26
C GLY A 148 14.21 -9.24 -7.37
N VAL A 149 13.13 -8.67 -7.92
CA VAL A 149 11.95 -8.30 -7.13
C VAL A 149 11.19 -9.53 -6.63
N THR A 150 11.30 -10.66 -7.34
CA THR A 150 10.72 -11.95 -6.95
C THR A 150 11.70 -12.90 -6.27
N TYR A 151 12.80 -12.38 -5.68
CA TYR A 151 13.66 -13.25 -4.89
C TYR A 151 12.91 -13.87 -3.71
N PRO A 152 13.13 -15.18 -3.42
CA PRO A 152 12.34 -15.92 -2.43
C PRO A 152 12.24 -15.25 -1.06
N ASP A 153 13.31 -14.60 -0.63
CA ASP A 153 13.47 -13.98 0.68
C ASP A 153 13.17 -12.48 0.72
N ASN A 154 12.65 -11.91 -0.38
CA ASN A 154 12.10 -10.55 -0.34
C ASN A 154 10.85 -10.50 0.52
N LEU A 155 10.64 -9.36 1.16
CA LEU A 155 9.68 -9.20 2.25
C LEU A 155 8.40 -8.48 1.79
N LEU A 156 7.25 -9.03 2.15
CA LEU A 156 5.94 -8.41 2.02
C LEU A 156 5.41 -8.08 3.41
N TYR A 157 5.09 -6.80 3.62
CA TYR A 157 4.37 -6.33 4.79
C TYR A 157 2.91 -6.08 4.42
N GLY A 158 1.97 -6.40 5.30
CA GLY A 158 0.57 -6.13 5.03
C GLY A 158 -0.35 -6.11 6.25
N ALA A 159 -1.56 -5.55 6.08
CA ALA A 159 -2.09 -4.99 4.83
C ALA A 159 -1.83 -3.47 4.65
N GLU A 160 -1.38 -3.05 3.46
CA GLU A 160 -1.38 -1.64 3.03
C GLU A 160 -2.74 -1.31 2.42
N VAL A 161 -3.41 -0.26 2.88
CA VAL A 161 -4.73 0.15 2.37
C VAL A 161 -4.74 1.65 2.15
N LYS A 162 -5.13 2.07 0.94
CA LYS A 162 -5.27 3.48 0.60
C LYS A 162 -6.70 3.80 0.24
N PHE A 163 -7.32 4.61 1.09
CA PHE A 163 -8.69 5.08 0.93
C PHE A 163 -8.76 6.22 -0.08
N TYR A 164 -9.78 6.21 -0.92
CA TYR A 164 -10.04 7.31 -1.85
C TYR A 164 -11.22 8.11 -1.32
N ALA A 165 -10.99 9.40 -1.07
CA ALA A 165 -12.08 10.32 -0.80
C ALA A 165 -12.95 10.50 -2.05
N ASN A 166 -14.27 10.65 -1.83
CA ASN A 166 -15.17 11.10 -2.87
C ASN A 166 -14.74 12.48 -3.34
N LYS A 167 -14.85 12.75 -4.65
CA LYS A 167 -14.60 14.09 -5.18
C LYS A 167 -15.71 15.01 -4.70
N ILE A 168 -15.33 16.05 -3.98
CA ILE A 168 -16.27 17.04 -3.46
C ILE A 168 -16.47 18.14 -4.49
N ASN A 169 -17.72 18.48 -4.77
CA ASN A 169 -18.03 19.65 -5.59
C ASN A 169 -17.92 20.92 -4.74
N ASN A 170 -16.91 21.75 -5.02
CA ASN A 170 -16.68 23.02 -4.31
C ASN A 170 -17.73 24.11 -4.60
N ASP A 171 -18.61 23.91 -5.59
CA ASP A 171 -19.71 24.83 -5.87
C ASP A 171 -20.91 24.60 -4.96
N PHE A 172 -20.94 23.48 -4.24
CA PHE A 172 -22.05 23.13 -3.34
C PHE A 172 -22.09 24.01 -2.08
N PHE A 173 -20.93 24.48 -1.61
CA PHE A 173 -20.83 25.34 -0.43
C PHE A 173 -20.39 26.76 -0.85
N GLY A 174 -21.27 27.75 -0.68
CA GLY A 174 -21.03 29.11 -1.17
C GLY A 174 -19.88 29.86 -0.48
N ASN A 175 -19.69 29.61 0.83
CA ASN A 175 -18.71 30.32 1.67
C ASN A 175 -17.59 29.41 2.20
N VAL A 176 -17.54 28.14 1.78
CA VAL A 176 -16.53 27.17 2.23
C VAL A 176 -15.94 26.48 1.02
N LYS A 177 -14.61 26.40 0.96
CA LYS A 177 -13.89 25.65 -0.05
C LYS A 177 -13.10 24.52 0.58
N ILE A 178 -13.22 23.33 0.01
CA ILE A 178 -12.53 22.12 0.45
C ILE A 178 -11.41 21.86 -0.56
N ILE A 179 -10.17 21.97 -0.11
CA ILE A 179 -8.96 21.97 -0.95
C ILE A 179 -8.02 20.82 -0.58
N GLY A 180 -6.95 20.64 -1.34
CA GLY A 180 -5.95 19.59 -1.06
C GLY A 180 -6.53 18.17 -1.18
N ASP A 181 -5.87 17.19 -0.54
CA ASP A 181 -6.20 15.77 -0.72
C ASP A 181 -7.57 15.40 -0.11
N CYS A 182 -8.03 16.10 0.93
CA CYS A 182 -9.35 15.87 1.54
C CYS A 182 -10.53 16.20 0.61
N SER A 183 -10.29 17.01 -0.43
CA SER A 183 -11.29 17.31 -1.46
C SER A 183 -11.54 16.15 -2.44
N GLY A 184 -10.67 15.14 -2.45
CA GLY A 184 -10.69 14.04 -3.42
C GLY A 184 -10.10 14.38 -4.81
N TRP A 185 -9.71 15.63 -5.04
CA TRP A 185 -9.15 16.10 -6.31
C TRP A 185 -7.65 15.86 -6.46
N THR A 186 -6.90 15.84 -5.35
CA THR A 186 -5.44 15.67 -5.35
C THR A 186 -5.01 14.47 -4.50
N ARG A 187 -3.76 14.01 -4.67
CA ARG A 187 -3.17 12.82 -4.00
C ARG A 187 -1.65 12.92 -3.84
N SER A 188 -1.15 14.13 -3.68
CA SER A 188 0.28 14.44 -3.66
C SER A 188 0.46 15.79 -3.00
N ILE A 189 1.55 15.93 -2.23
CA ILE A 189 1.91 17.20 -1.59
C ILE A 189 1.88 18.35 -2.61
N THR A 190 2.57 18.21 -3.74
CA THR A 190 2.66 19.26 -4.77
C THR A 190 1.31 19.59 -5.38
N TYR A 191 0.48 18.59 -5.66
CA TYR A 191 -0.86 18.81 -6.21
C TYR A 191 -1.81 19.40 -5.19
N ALA A 192 -1.75 18.96 -3.93
CA ALA A 192 -2.54 19.51 -2.85
C ALA A 192 -2.23 21.00 -2.64
N THR A 193 -0.95 21.37 -2.64
CA THR A 193 -0.50 22.77 -2.59
C THR A 193 -1.02 23.56 -3.80
N SER A 194 -0.86 23.01 -5.01
CA SER A 194 -1.32 23.67 -6.24
C SER A 194 -2.83 23.88 -6.26
N HIS A 195 -3.60 22.89 -5.80
CA HIS A 195 -5.06 22.97 -5.70
C HIS A 195 -5.49 24.05 -4.70
N GLY A 196 -4.84 24.11 -3.53
CA GLY A 196 -5.09 25.20 -2.58
C GLY A 196 -4.81 26.58 -3.17
N TYR A 197 -3.71 26.74 -3.91
CA TYR A 197 -3.37 27.99 -4.58
C TYR A 197 -4.38 28.39 -5.65
N LEU A 198 -4.83 27.44 -6.48
CA LEU A 198 -5.80 27.71 -7.54
C LEU A 198 -7.15 28.18 -6.96
N ILE A 199 -7.67 27.47 -5.97
CA ILE A 199 -8.96 27.81 -5.36
C ILE A 199 -8.88 29.15 -4.60
N ALA A 200 -7.75 29.46 -3.97
CA ALA A 200 -7.54 30.74 -3.30
C ALA A 200 -7.48 31.95 -4.26
N LYS A 201 -7.26 31.74 -5.57
CA LYS A 201 -7.33 32.80 -6.57
C LYS A 201 -8.74 33.09 -7.08
N GLU A 202 -9.62 32.11 -6.98
CA GLU A 202 -11.00 32.20 -7.45
C GLU A 202 -11.96 32.70 -6.35
N PHE A 203 -11.53 32.65 -5.10
CA PHE A 203 -12.26 33.13 -3.92
C PHE A 203 -11.91 34.59 -3.60
#